data_AF-A0A8S9DVJ3-F1
#
_entry.id   AF-A0A8S9DVJ3-F1
#
_cell.length_a   1.000
_cell.length_b   1.000
_cell.length_c   1.000
_cell.angle_alpha   90.00
_cell.angle_beta   90.00
_cell.angle_gamma   90.00
#
_symmetry.space_group_name_H-M   'P 1'
#
loop_
_entity.id
_entity.type
_entity.pdbx_description
1 polymer ?
#
loop_
_entity_poly.entity_id
_entity_poly.type
_entity_poly.pdbx_seq_one_letter_code
_entity_poly.pdbx_strand_id
1 'polypeptide(L)'
;MCKFSSSILVAIALLSIPATHAAEPAEPFRIIGNIYWVGGEYGSYLITTPEGHILHDTGTREMHDVIIANIEKLGFEPSDIKIMISSHAHFDHVQGH
;
A
#
# COMPACT_ATOMS: atom_id res chain seq x y z
N MET A 1 -12.27 53.28 -21.19
CA MET A 1 -11.07 52.78 -21.89
C MET A 1 -9.91 53.01 -20.93
N CYS A 2 -9.22 52.04 -20.35
CA CYS A 2 -8.58 50.85 -20.90
C CYS A 2 -8.51 49.74 -19.82
N LYS A 3 -8.73 48.48 -20.21
CA LYS A 3 -8.59 47.28 -19.37
C LYS A 3 -7.19 46.70 -19.56
N PHE A 4 -6.53 46.28 -18.48
CA PHE A 4 -5.40 45.33 -18.49
C PHE A 4 -5.34 44.67 -17.10
N SER A 5 -5.03 43.40 -16.91
CA SER A 5 -5.07 42.16 -17.68
C SER A 5 -4.70 41.07 -16.66
N SER A 6 -5.34 39.91 -16.73
CA SER A 6 -5.18 38.75 -15.82
C SER A 6 -3.74 38.39 -15.46
N SER A 7 -3.49 38.22 -14.17
CA SER A 7 -2.36 37.41 -13.66
C SER A 7 -2.70 35.92 -13.84
N ILE A 8 -1.88 35.25 -14.64
CA ILE A 8 -1.98 33.82 -14.93
C ILE A 8 -1.48 33.03 -13.71
N LEU A 9 -2.35 32.20 -13.13
CA LEU A 9 -1.98 31.19 -12.14
C LEU A 9 -1.47 29.95 -12.91
N VAL A 10 -0.18 29.64 -12.80
CA VAL A 10 0.37 28.41 -13.36
C VAL A 10 0.00 27.27 -12.41
N ALA A 11 -1.04 26.52 -12.76
CA ALA A 11 -1.32 25.23 -12.14
C ALA A 11 -0.26 24.24 -12.61
N ILE A 12 0.69 23.90 -11.74
CA ILE A 12 1.54 22.71 -11.92
C ILE A 12 0.62 21.51 -11.77
N ALA A 13 0.21 20.92 -12.90
CA ALA A 13 -0.40 19.62 -12.90
C ALA A 13 0.67 18.63 -12.42
N LEU A 14 0.49 18.08 -11.21
CA LEU A 14 1.20 16.87 -10.81
C LEU A 14 0.85 15.81 -11.86
N LEU A 15 1.83 15.43 -12.67
CA LEU A 15 1.74 14.24 -13.50
C LEU A 15 1.59 13.06 -12.53
N SER A 16 0.37 12.57 -12.37
CA SER A 16 0.12 11.29 -11.73
C SER A 16 0.90 10.24 -12.50
N ILE A 17 2.01 9.75 -11.94
CA ILE A 17 2.64 8.54 -12.45
C ILE A 17 1.55 7.47 -12.35
N PRO A 18 1.14 6.85 -13.47
CA PRO A 18 0.11 5.83 -13.41
C PRO A 18 0.61 4.74 -12.46
N ALA A 19 -0.23 4.40 -11.47
CA ALA A 19 0.04 3.25 -10.62
C ALA A 19 0.30 2.06 -11.55
N THR A 20 1.42 1.39 -11.34
CA THR A 20 1.67 0.10 -12.01
C THR A 20 0.55 -0.85 -11.62
N HIS A 21 0.17 -1.78 -12.51
CA HIS A 21 -0.87 -2.78 -12.24
C HIS A 21 -0.68 -3.48 -10.88
N ALA A 22 0.57 -3.60 -10.43
CA ALA A 22 0.97 -4.12 -9.14
C ALA A 22 0.22 -3.51 -7.94
N ALA A 23 -0.05 -2.21 -7.99
CA ALA A 23 -0.65 -1.42 -6.91
C ALA A 23 -2.14 -1.13 -7.13
N GLU A 24 -2.80 -1.85 -8.06
CA GLU A 24 -4.26 -1.81 -8.14
C GLU A 24 -4.85 -2.30 -6.80
N PRO A 25 -5.67 -1.49 -6.10
CA PRO A 25 -6.19 -1.87 -4.79
C PRO A 25 -7.08 -3.10 -4.87
N ALA A 26 -6.65 -4.20 -4.25
CA ALA A 26 -7.50 -5.35 -3.98
C ALA A 26 -8.22 -5.16 -2.64
N GLU A 27 -9.52 -5.45 -2.59
CA GLU A 27 -10.29 -5.45 -1.34
C GLU A 27 -9.67 -6.47 -0.35
N PRO A 28 -9.31 -6.05 0.87
CA PRO A 28 -8.68 -6.94 1.84
C PRO A 28 -9.72 -7.88 2.46
N PHE A 29 -9.31 -9.12 2.73
CA PHE A 29 -10.22 -10.13 3.27
C PHE A 29 -9.50 -11.12 4.17
N ARG A 30 -10.28 -11.75 5.06
CA ARG A 30 -9.81 -12.84 5.91
C ARG A 30 -9.73 -14.13 5.09
N ILE A 31 -8.56 -14.74 5.02
CA ILE A 31 -8.35 -16.01 4.30
C ILE A 31 -8.82 -17.15 5.19
N ILE A 32 -8.21 -17.29 6.37
CA ILE A 32 -8.52 -18.33 7.36
C ILE A 32 -7.94 -17.93 8.71
N GLY A 33 -8.60 -18.28 9.83
CA GLY A 33 -8.03 -18.09 11.16
C GLY A 33 -7.62 -16.63 11.39
N ASN A 34 -6.37 -16.38 11.76
CA ASN A 34 -5.80 -15.04 11.97
C ASN A 34 -4.98 -14.53 10.76
N ILE A 35 -5.21 -15.08 9.56
CA ILE A 35 -4.46 -14.76 8.34
C ILE A 35 -5.36 -13.98 7.38
N TYR A 36 -4.85 -12.83 6.93
CA TYR A 36 -5.56 -11.87 6.10
C TYR A 36 -4.76 -11.57 4.83
N TRP A 37 -5.47 -11.40 3.73
CA TRP A 37 -4.92 -10.81 2.52
C TRP A 37 -4.91 -9.29 2.67
N VAL A 38 -3.74 -8.67 2.47
CA VAL A 38 -3.57 -7.21 2.49
C VAL A 38 -2.85 -6.68 1.24
N GLY A 39 -2.43 -7.56 0.32
CA GLY A 39 -1.72 -7.20 -0.91
C GLY A 39 -2.60 -6.64 -2.03
N GLY A 40 -1.95 -6.35 -3.16
CA GLY A 40 -2.54 -5.89 -4.43
C GLY A 40 -2.45 -6.99 -5.49
N GLU A 41 -1.66 -6.79 -6.55
CA GLU A 41 -1.39 -7.85 -7.55
C GLU A 41 -0.51 -8.96 -6.96
N TYR A 42 0.50 -8.59 -6.16
CA TYR A 42 1.41 -9.53 -5.50
C TYR A 42 0.92 -9.91 -4.11
N GLY A 43 1.27 -11.13 -3.68
CA GLY A 43 0.89 -11.67 -2.37
C GLY A 43 1.49 -10.87 -1.22
N SER A 44 0.62 -10.36 -0.34
CA SER A 44 1.03 -9.84 0.97
C SER A 44 0.01 -10.23 2.01
N TYR A 45 0.49 -10.79 3.13
CA TYR A 45 -0.38 -11.39 4.15
C TYR A 45 -0.09 -10.79 5.51
N LEU A 46 -1.16 -10.44 6.23
CA LEU A 46 -1.09 -10.06 7.63
C LEU A 46 -1.49 -11.26 8.50
N ILE A 47 -0.61 -11.67 9.40
CA ILE A 47 -0.87 -12.71 10.40
C ILE A 47 -0.96 -12.03 11.77
N THR A 48 -2.13 -12.02 12.38
CA THR A 48 -2.39 -11.22 13.58
C THR A 48 -2.26 -12.03 14.87
N THR A 49 -1.66 -11.44 15.90
CA THR A 49 -1.58 -11.99 17.26
C THR A 49 -1.83 -10.90 18.29
N PRO A 50 -2.22 -11.23 19.54
CA PRO A 50 -2.36 -10.25 20.61
C PRO A 50 -1.05 -9.51 20.95
N GLU A 51 0.12 -10.11 20.68
CA GLU A 51 1.44 -9.53 20.96
C GLU A 51 1.98 -8.67 19.80
N GLY A 52 1.25 -8.59 18.70
CA GLY A 52 1.66 -7.90 17.48
C GLY A 52 1.40 -8.72 16.22
N HIS A 53 1.74 -8.18 15.05
CA HIS A 53 1.43 -8.79 13.76
C HIS A 53 2.71 -9.18 13.01
N ILE A 54 2.57 -10.15 12.12
CA ILE A 54 3.60 -10.55 11.17
C ILE A 54 3.11 -10.14 9.79
N LEU A 55 3.91 -9.35 9.07
CA LEU A 55 3.67 -9.06 7.66
C LEU A 55 4.54 -9.99 6.80
N HIS A 56 3.91 -10.71 5.89
CA HIS A 56 4.56 -11.57 4.91
C HIS A 56 4.53 -10.89 3.54
N ASP A 57 5.72 -10.59 3.01
CA ASP A 57 5.97 -9.83 1.78
C ASP A 57 5.38 -8.40 1.78
N THR A 58 6.00 -7.52 0.99
CA THR A 58 5.66 -6.08 0.90
C THR A 58 5.30 -5.62 -0.51
N GLY A 59 5.34 -6.52 -1.49
CA GLY A 59 5.08 -6.14 -2.87
C GLY A 59 6.19 -5.27 -3.49
N THR A 60 5.80 -4.51 -4.52
CA THR A 60 6.60 -3.40 -5.07
C THR A 60 6.50 -2.16 -4.18
N ARG A 61 7.32 -1.14 -4.44
CA ARG A 61 7.28 0.14 -3.71
C ARG A 61 5.90 0.80 -3.76
N GLU A 62 5.24 0.71 -4.90
CA GLU A 62 3.93 1.31 -5.15
C GLU A 62 2.81 0.62 -4.33
N MET A 63 3.04 -0.61 -3.87
CA MET A 63 2.10 -1.36 -3.04
C MET A 63 2.14 -0.94 -1.56
N HIS A 64 3.10 -0.11 -1.13
CA HIS A 64 3.20 0.32 0.27
C HIS A 64 1.89 0.92 0.77
N ASP A 65 1.36 1.91 0.05
CA ASP A 65 0.13 2.60 0.44
C ASP A 65 -1.09 1.67 0.39
N VAL A 66 -1.12 0.72 -0.56
CA VAL A 66 -2.18 -0.29 -0.67
C VAL A 66 -2.18 -1.20 0.55
N ILE A 67 -1.02 -1.71 0.95
CA ILE A 67 -0.89 -2.62 2.10
C ILE A 67 -1.30 -1.90 3.39
N ILE A 68 -0.83 -0.67 3.60
CA ILE A 68 -1.20 0.14 4.78
C ILE A 68 -2.71 0.38 4.82
N ALA A 69 -3.29 0.87 3.73
CA ALA A 69 -4.73 1.13 3.67
C ALA A 69 -5.56 -0.16 3.89
N ASN A 70 -5.08 -1.30 3.39
CA ASN A 70 -5.74 -2.58 3.56
C ASN A 70 -5.68 -3.09 5.00
N ILE A 71 -4.55 -2.92 5.69
CA ILE A 71 -4.39 -3.25 7.12
C ILE A 71 -5.38 -2.41 7.95
N GLU A 72 -5.41 -1.10 7.72
CA GLU A 72 -6.31 -0.17 8.42
C GLU A 72 -7.79 -0.48 8.15
N LYS A 73 -8.15 -0.81 6.91
CA LYS A 73 -9.51 -1.18 6.52
C LYS A 73 -10.01 -2.45 7.20
N LEU A 74 -9.12 -3.36 7.56
CA LEU A 74 -9.44 -4.55 8.37
C LEU A 74 -9.54 -4.25 9.87
N GLY A 75 -9.25 -3.02 10.30
CA GLY A 75 -9.30 -2.60 11.69
C GLY A 75 -8.03 -2.92 12.50
N PHE A 76 -6.90 -3.12 11.81
CA PHE A 76 -5.60 -3.32 12.43
C PHE A 76 -4.74 -2.07 12.31
N GLU A 77 -3.79 -1.91 13.22
CA GLU A 77 -2.85 -0.79 13.21
C GLU A 77 -1.51 -1.24 12.59
N PRO A 78 -1.00 -0.59 11.53
CA PRO A 78 0.29 -0.95 10.94
C PRO A 78 1.47 -0.94 11.94
N SER A 79 1.41 -0.06 12.96
CA SER A 79 2.42 -0.01 14.04
C SER A 79 2.47 -1.26 14.91
N ASP A 80 1.46 -2.13 14.84
CA ASP A 80 1.46 -3.40 15.54
C ASP A 80 2.20 -4.51 14.79
N ILE A 81 2.66 -4.27 13.55
CA ILE A 81 3.58 -5.19 12.87
C ILE A 81 4.91 -5.21 13.63
N LYS A 82 5.29 -6.38 14.15
CA LYS A 82 6.55 -6.60 14.91
C LYS A 82 7.56 -7.42 14.14
N ILE A 83 7.10 -8.20 13.17
CA ILE A 83 7.94 -9.06 12.35
C ILE A 83 7.55 -8.84 10.89
N MET A 84 8.55 -8.66 10.03
CA MET A 84 8.38 -8.76 8.59
C MET A 84 9.18 -9.96 8.10
N ILE A 85 8.55 -10.80 7.30
CA ILE A 85 9.17 -11.95 6.65
C ILE A 85 8.95 -11.87 5.15
N SER A 86 9.88 -12.41 4.38
CA SER A 86 9.71 -12.52 2.93
C SER A 86 9.66 -13.99 2.50
N SER A 87 8.86 -14.26 1.46
CA SER A 87 8.90 -15.54 0.75
C SER A 87 10.23 -15.73 0.01
N HIS A 88 10.70 -14.71 -0.71
CA HIS A 88 11.98 -14.71 -1.44
C HIS A 88 12.41 -13.29 -1.85
N ALA A 89 13.71 -13.11 -2.13
CA ALA A 89 14.32 -11.81 -2.37
C ALA A 89 14.21 -11.31 -3.82
N HIS A 90 12.98 -11.19 -4.35
CA HIS A 90 12.70 -10.49 -5.61
C HIS A 90 11.96 -9.17 -5.40
N PHE A 91 12.07 -8.27 -6.38
CA PHE A 91 11.63 -6.88 -6.27
C PHE A 91 10.12 -6.73 -6.02
N ASP A 92 9.34 -7.68 -6.53
CA ASP A 92 7.89 -7.81 -6.39
C ASP A 92 7.45 -8.35 -5.02
N HIS A 93 8.41 -8.68 -4.15
CA HIS A 93 8.17 -9.19 -2.80
C HIS A 93 8.78 -8.30 -1.71
N VAL A 94 9.91 -7.63 -1.97
CA VAL A 94 10.72 -7.00 -0.90
C VAL A 94 10.93 -5.49 -0.99
N GLN A 95 10.30 -4.77 -1.90
CA GLN A 95 10.60 -3.34 -2.08
C GLN A 95 10.08 -2.41 -0.97
N GLY A 96 9.21 -2.88 -0.09
CA GLY A 96 8.69 -2.14 1.06
C GLY A 96 9.22 -2.62 2.42
N HIS A 97 10.23 -3.51 2.45
CA HIS A 97 10.92 -3.93 3.68
C HIS A 97 11.84 -2.82 4.21
#